data_AF-A0A7C2HRT3-F1
#
_entry.id   AF-A0A7C2HRT3-F1
#
_cell.length_a   1.000
_cell.length_b   1.000
_cell.length_c   1.000
_cell.angle_alpha   90.00
_cell.angle_beta   90.00
_cell.angle_gamma   90.00
#
_symmetry.space_group_name_H-M   'P 1'
#
loop_
_entity.id
_entity.type
_entity.pdbx_description
1 polymer ?
#
loop_
_entity_poly.entity_id
_entity_poly.type
_entity_poly.pdbx_seq_one_letter_code
_entity_poly.pdbx_strand_id
1 'polypeptide(L)'
;MASELDIARAATGLAMGLRDFCCWSDTRLPYDGKDQSATLLSRWGRGAWELQAELAQYAPLVVQLEAELWAALDVGFPGVWHYEVVEQLGWAIADWIVHHDGAPPSRAWVTATLLQLAGTFFSRAPPADWSVLRAVLLHYTADLPAVLLPA
;
A
#
# COMPACT_ATOMS: atom_id res chain seq x y z
N MET A 1 0.78 -14.42 15.15
CA MET A 1 -0.49 -14.06 14.48
C MET A 1 -0.69 -12.57 14.65
N ALA A 2 -0.97 -11.85 13.56
CA ALA A 2 -1.34 -10.44 13.61
C ALA A 2 -2.54 -10.24 14.55
N SER A 3 -2.51 -9.22 15.42
CA SER A 3 -3.66 -8.92 16.27
C SER A 3 -4.78 -8.26 15.45
N GLU A 4 -6.02 -8.39 15.90
CA GLU A 4 -7.16 -7.69 15.26
C GLU A 4 -6.94 -6.17 15.21
N LEU A 5 -6.26 -5.62 16.23
CA LEU A 5 -5.92 -4.21 16.31
C LEU A 5 -4.93 -3.80 15.20
N ASP A 6 -3.94 -4.63 14.90
CA ASP A 6 -2.95 -4.33 13.85
C ASP A 6 -3.60 -4.38 12.47
N ILE A 7 -4.50 -5.35 12.24
CA ILE A 7 -5.28 -5.44 11.01
C ILE A 7 -6.18 -4.20 10.85
N ALA A 8 -6.85 -3.78 11.92
CA ALA A 8 -7.69 -2.58 11.89
C ALA A 8 -6.87 -1.31 11.60
N ARG A 9 -5.66 -1.18 12.16
CA ARG A 9 -4.73 -0.08 11.89
C ARG A 9 -4.28 -0.06 10.44
N ALA A 10 -3.86 -1.20 9.90
CA ALA A 10 -3.47 -1.30 8.49
C ALA A 10 -4.65 -0.97 7.55
N ALA A 11 -5.85 -1.48 7.84
CA ALA A 11 -7.05 -1.14 7.06
C ALA A 11 -7.37 0.37 7.12
N THR A 12 -7.17 1.00 8.28
CA THR A 12 -7.33 2.45 8.44
C THR A 12 -6.28 3.22 7.63
N GLY A 13 -5.01 2.79 7.64
CA GLY A 13 -3.95 3.39 6.82
C GLY A 13 -4.25 3.29 5.32
N LEU A 14 -4.74 2.14 4.85
CA LEU A 14 -5.16 2.00 3.45
C LEU A 14 -6.30 2.98 3.10
N ALA A 15 -7.27 3.15 3.99
CA ALA A 15 -8.38 4.10 3.80
C ALA A 15 -7.92 5.57 3.86
N MET A 16 -6.90 5.89 4.67
CA MET A 16 -6.28 7.22 4.71
C MET A 16 -5.59 7.54 3.38
N GLY A 17 -4.92 6.57 2.76
CA GLY A 17 -4.38 6.71 1.41
C GLY A 17 -5.42 7.07 0.34
N LEU A 18 -6.62 6.46 0.40
CA LEU A 18 -7.74 6.85 -0.46
C LEU A 18 -8.20 8.28 -0.21
N ARG A 19 -8.25 8.70 1.06
CA ARG A 19 -8.63 10.07 1.40
C ARG A 19 -7.64 11.04 0.75
N ASP A 20 -6.34 10.80 0.87
CA ASP A 20 -5.34 11.68 0.26
C ASP A 20 -5.47 11.71 -1.26
N PHE A 21 -5.82 10.59 -1.90
CA PHE A 21 -6.18 10.57 -3.32
C PHE A 21 -7.33 11.55 -3.66
N CYS A 22 -8.37 11.62 -2.82
CA CYS A 22 -9.51 12.53 -3.03
C CYS A 22 -9.19 14.00 -2.64
N CYS A 23 -8.31 14.21 -1.67
CA CYS A 23 -8.04 15.53 -1.08
C CYS A 23 -6.86 16.28 -1.71
N TRP A 24 -5.92 15.56 -2.32
CA TRP A 24 -4.72 16.16 -2.87
C TRP A 24 -4.98 16.63 -4.28
N SER A 25 -4.95 17.95 -4.47
CA SER A 25 -4.98 18.61 -5.76
C SER A 25 -3.69 18.31 -6.53
N ASP A 26 -3.51 17.07 -7.00
CA ASP A 26 -2.63 16.84 -8.13
C ASP A 26 -3.22 17.66 -9.28
N THR A 27 -2.45 18.53 -9.90
CA THR A 27 -2.91 19.32 -11.05
C THR A 27 -3.31 18.42 -12.25
N ARG A 28 -3.05 17.11 -12.15
CA ARG A 28 -3.50 16.06 -13.08
C ARG A 28 -4.86 15.45 -12.72
N LEU A 29 -5.33 15.57 -11.47
CA LEU A 29 -6.61 15.05 -10.99
C LEU A 29 -7.32 16.15 -10.17
N PRO A 30 -8.29 16.87 -10.77
CA PRO A 30 -8.83 18.06 -10.12
C PRO A 30 -9.52 17.73 -8.79
N TYR A 31 -9.32 18.62 -7.82
CA TYR A 31 -9.97 18.66 -6.52
C TYR A 31 -11.48 18.35 -6.61
N ASP A 32 -11.98 17.55 -5.67
CA ASP A 32 -13.36 17.04 -5.54
C ASP A 32 -14.43 18.10 -5.21
N GLY A 33 -14.04 19.37 -5.15
CA GLY A 33 -14.89 20.47 -4.68
C GLY A 33 -15.95 21.02 -5.64
N LYS A 34 -16.09 20.52 -6.88
CA LYS A 34 -17.22 20.83 -7.80
C LYS A 34 -17.19 19.94 -9.05
N ASP A 35 -18.25 19.17 -9.26
CA ASP A 35 -18.73 18.56 -10.52
C ASP A 35 -17.67 18.11 -11.54
N GLN A 36 -16.79 17.17 -11.17
CA GLN A 36 -16.21 16.28 -12.18
C GLN A 36 -17.09 15.05 -12.39
N SER A 37 -17.28 14.66 -13.65
CA SER A 37 -18.16 13.56 -14.05
C SER A 37 -17.71 12.16 -13.59
N ALA A 38 -16.52 12.04 -12.99
CA ALA A 38 -15.99 10.75 -12.52
C ALA A 38 -15.04 10.88 -11.30
N THR A 39 -15.59 10.86 -10.08
CA THR A 39 -14.85 10.65 -8.81
C THR A 39 -14.49 9.17 -8.59
N LEU A 40 -13.56 8.86 -7.65
CA LEU A 40 -13.26 7.49 -7.23
C LEU A 40 -14.53 6.70 -6.89
N LEU A 41 -15.43 7.27 -6.07
CA LEU A 41 -16.69 6.60 -5.71
C LEU A 41 -17.63 6.41 -6.89
N SER A 42 -17.69 7.38 -7.82
CA SER A 42 -18.51 7.23 -9.02
C SER A 42 -17.95 6.19 -10.00
N ARG A 43 -16.62 6.06 -10.12
CA ARG A 43 -15.96 5.01 -10.90
C ARG A 43 -16.16 3.65 -10.24
N TRP A 44 -15.98 3.58 -8.92
CA TRP A 44 -16.19 2.38 -8.13
C TRP A 44 -17.61 1.81 -8.23
N GLY A 45 -18.63 2.69 -8.19
CA GLY A 45 -20.02 2.36 -8.48
C GLY A 45 -20.73 1.43 -7.48
N ARG A 46 -20.05 0.96 -6.43
CA ARG A 46 -20.58 -0.03 -5.46
C ARG A 46 -20.84 0.50 -4.06
N GLY A 47 -20.50 1.76 -3.78
CA GLY A 47 -20.66 2.39 -2.46
C GLY A 47 -19.36 2.48 -1.66
N ALA A 48 -19.31 3.44 -0.72
CA ALA A 48 -18.11 3.73 0.07
C ALA A 48 -17.78 2.62 1.08
N TRP A 49 -18.80 1.92 1.60
CA TRP A 49 -18.62 0.80 2.52
C TRP A 49 -17.94 -0.38 1.83
N GLU A 50 -18.40 -0.71 0.62
CA GLU A 50 -17.86 -1.76 -0.24
C GLU A 50 -16.42 -1.42 -0.65
N LEU A 51 -16.12 -0.15 -0.89
CA LEU A 51 -14.75 0.31 -1.16
C LEU A 51 -13.84 0.12 0.06
N GLN A 52 -14.33 0.44 1.26
CA GLN A 52 -13.59 0.20 2.50
C GLN A 52 -13.37 -1.30 2.75
N ALA A 53 -14.37 -2.13 2.49
CA ALA A 53 -14.25 -3.58 2.59
C ALA A 53 -13.24 -4.15 1.57
N GLU A 54 -13.24 -3.63 0.34
CA GLU A 54 -12.26 -3.98 -0.69
C GLU A 54 -10.83 -3.69 -0.22
N LEU A 55 -10.58 -2.55 0.43
CA LEU A 55 -9.25 -2.28 0.99
C LEU A 55 -8.91 -3.19 2.18
N ALA A 56 -9.85 -3.36 3.11
CA ALA A 56 -9.62 -4.05 4.36
C ALA A 56 -9.18 -5.51 4.13
N GLN A 57 -9.57 -6.12 3.01
CA GLN A 57 -9.12 -7.48 2.65
C GLN A 57 -7.61 -7.60 2.48
N TYR A 58 -6.90 -6.51 2.16
CA TYR A 58 -5.45 -6.48 1.97
C TYR A 58 -4.68 -6.20 3.27
N ALA A 59 -5.35 -5.72 4.33
CA ALA A 59 -4.72 -5.39 5.60
C ALA A 59 -3.95 -6.56 6.25
N PRO A 60 -4.43 -7.82 6.23
CA PRO A 60 -3.67 -8.94 6.77
C PRO A 60 -2.32 -9.16 6.07
N LEU A 61 -2.24 -8.94 4.75
CA LEU A 61 -0.98 -9.03 4.00
C LEU A 61 0.01 -7.94 4.46
N VAL A 62 -0.46 -6.71 4.60
CA VAL A 62 0.36 -5.58 5.07
C VAL A 62 0.94 -5.86 6.45
N VAL A 63 0.09 -6.30 7.41
CA VAL A 63 0.55 -6.57 8.78
C VAL A 63 1.52 -7.75 8.83
N GLN A 64 1.28 -8.81 8.04
CA GLN A 64 2.18 -9.94 8.00
C GLN A 64 3.57 -9.52 7.51
N LEU A 65 3.62 -8.79 6.39
CA LEU A 65 4.88 -8.31 5.84
C LEU A 65 5.59 -7.36 6.82
N GLU A 66 4.87 -6.40 7.41
CA GLU A 66 5.40 -5.47 8.40
C GLU A 66 6.04 -6.21 9.59
N ALA A 67 5.36 -7.22 10.13
CA ALA A 67 5.84 -7.99 11.26
C ALA A 67 7.12 -8.77 10.93
N GLU A 68 7.19 -9.39 9.75
CA GLU A 68 8.38 -10.14 9.31
C GLU A 68 9.58 -9.21 9.06
N LEU A 69 9.36 -8.05 8.45
CA LEU A 69 10.39 -7.03 8.27
C LEU A 69 10.87 -6.45 9.59
N TRP A 70 9.95 -6.18 10.52
CA TRP A 70 10.29 -5.66 11.84
C TRP A 70 11.12 -6.67 12.64
N ALA A 71 10.76 -7.95 12.57
CA ALA A 71 11.52 -9.02 13.22
C ALA A 71 12.92 -9.24 12.62
N ALA A 72 13.12 -8.83 11.36
CA ALA A 72 14.40 -8.96 10.66
C ALA A 72 15.40 -7.85 10.98
N LEU A 73 14.98 -6.77 11.65
CA LEU A 73 15.79 -5.58 11.88
C LEU A 73 16.10 -5.38 13.37
N ASP A 74 17.36 -5.08 13.68
CA ASP A 74 17.80 -4.77 15.04
C ASP A 74 17.53 -3.30 15.43
N VAL A 75 17.63 -2.38 14.47
CA VAL A 75 17.58 -0.92 14.73
C VAL A 75 16.17 -0.34 14.49
N GLY A 76 15.29 -1.09 13.82
CA GLY A 76 13.95 -0.67 13.44
C GLY A 76 13.88 -0.02 12.06
N PHE A 77 12.72 0.54 11.74
CA PHE A 77 12.43 1.06 10.41
C PHE A 77 13.08 2.43 10.13
N PRO A 78 13.50 2.71 8.88
CA PRO A 78 14.13 3.97 8.49
C PRO A 78 13.17 5.18 8.42
N GLY A 79 11.89 5.01 8.79
CA GLY A 79 10.84 6.01 8.65
C GLY A 79 9.52 5.53 9.22
N VAL A 80 8.40 6.15 8.79
CA VAL A 80 7.06 5.82 9.28
C VAL A 80 6.34 4.93 8.27
N TRP A 81 6.36 3.62 8.52
CA TRP A 81 5.78 2.60 7.63
C TRP A 81 4.32 2.87 7.24
N HIS A 82 3.48 3.26 8.19
CA HIS A 82 2.06 3.52 7.91
C HIS A 82 1.85 4.67 6.90
N TYR A 83 2.62 5.76 7.00
CA TYR A 83 2.50 6.90 6.07
C TYR A 83 3.19 6.63 4.73
N GLU A 84 4.38 6.03 4.77
CA GLU A 84 5.24 5.95 3.58
C GLU A 84 4.97 4.70 2.73
N VAL A 85 4.32 3.68 3.30
CA VAL A 85 4.02 2.42 2.62
C VAL A 85 2.52 2.13 2.62
N VAL A 86 1.86 2.14 3.77
CA VAL A 86 0.46 1.70 3.87
C VAL A 86 -0.50 2.69 3.22
N GLU A 87 -0.37 3.99 3.53
CA GLU A 87 -1.16 5.04 2.88
C GLU A 87 -0.84 5.14 1.39
N GLN A 88 0.43 5.02 1.00
CA GLN A 88 0.82 5.00 -0.42
C GLN A 88 0.24 3.81 -1.18
N LEU A 89 0.12 2.63 -0.54
CA LEU A 89 -0.58 1.50 -1.14
C LEU A 89 -2.07 1.79 -1.32
N GLY A 90 -2.71 2.42 -0.32
CA GLY A 90 -4.08 2.89 -0.41
C GLY A 90 -4.30 3.84 -1.57
N TRP A 91 -3.40 4.82 -1.74
CA TRP A 91 -3.40 5.76 -2.87
C TRP A 91 -3.25 5.02 -4.21
N ALA A 92 -2.31 4.09 -4.33
CA ALA A 92 -2.07 3.34 -5.56
C ALA A 92 -3.27 2.47 -5.96
N ILE A 93 -3.98 1.89 -4.98
CA ILE A 93 -5.23 1.15 -5.23
C ILE A 93 -6.33 2.11 -5.73
N ALA A 94 -6.44 3.30 -5.15
CA ALA A 94 -7.38 4.33 -5.61
C ALA A 94 -7.14 4.69 -7.07
N ASP A 95 -5.87 4.97 -7.40
CA ASP A 95 -5.41 5.35 -8.73
C ASP A 95 -5.71 4.23 -9.75
N TRP A 96 -5.45 2.97 -9.39
CA TRP A 96 -5.80 1.82 -10.21
C TRP A 96 -7.31 1.79 -10.51
N ILE A 97 -8.16 1.90 -9.50
CA ILE A 97 -9.63 1.83 -9.66
C ILE A 97 -10.12 2.92 -10.61
N VAL A 98 -9.59 4.14 -10.51
CA VAL A 98 -9.96 5.26 -11.37
C VAL A 98 -9.56 5.00 -12.83
N HIS A 99 -8.37 4.46 -13.06
CA HIS A 99 -7.84 4.20 -14.40
C HIS A 99 -8.35 2.89 -15.04
N HIS A 100 -9.02 2.03 -14.27
CA HIS A 100 -9.55 0.74 -14.73
C HIS A 100 -11.07 0.64 -14.58
N ASP A 101 -11.79 1.76 -14.80
CA ASP A 101 -13.25 1.82 -14.84
C ASP A 101 -13.95 1.18 -13.62
N GLY A 102 -13.40 1.40 -12.42
CA GLY A 102 -13.98 0.89 -11.18
C GLY A 102 -13.57 -0.53 -10.80
N ALA A 103 -12.78 -1.21 -11.65
CA ALA A 103 -12.29 -2.55 -11.37
C ALA A 103 -11.25 -2.52 -10.24
N PRO A 104 -11.36 -3.42 -9.24
CA PRO A 104 -10.35 -3.53 -8.21
C PRO A 104 -9.06 -4.16 -8.77
N PRO A 105 -7.88 -3.83 -8.23
CA PRO A 105 -6.65 -4.50 -8.62
C PRO A 105 -6.67 -5.97 -8.19
N SER A 106 -5.91 -6.80 -8.90
CA SER A 106 -5.70 -8.19 -8.47
C SER A 106 -4.83 -8.25 -7.21
N ARG A 107 -4.99 -9.30 -6.40
CA ARG A 107 -4.12 -9.53 -5.23
C ARG A 107 -2.64 -9.62 -5.60
N ALA A 108 -2.31 -10.17 -6.77
CA ALA A 108 -0.94 -10.24 -7.27
C ALA A 108 -0.37 -8.83 -7.53
N TRP A 109 -1.17 -7.95 -8.14
CA TRP A 109 -0.79 -6.56 -8.34
C TRP A 109 -0.59 -5.83 -7.00
N VAL A 110 -1.54 -5.96 -6.05
CA VAL A 110 -1.43 -5.33 -4.73
C VAL A 110 -0.17 -5.81 -3.99
N THR A 111 0.13 -7.11 -4.09
CA THR A 111 1.34 -7.69 -3.49
C THR A 111 2.61 -7.08 -4.12
N ALA A 112 2.69 -7.04 -5.45
CA ALA A 112 3.83 -6.45 -6.15
C ALA A 112 4.02 -4.96 -5.80
N THR A 113 2.94 -4.16 -5.78
CA THR A 113 2.98 -2.74 -5.41
C THR A 113 3.44 -2.55 -3.97
N LEU A 114 2.94 -3.37 -3.03
CA LEU A 114 3.38 -3.34 -1.63
C LEU A 114 4.88 -3.64 -1.50
N LEU A 115 5.39 -4.65 -2.22
CA LEU A 115 6.82 -5.01 -2.18
C LEU A 115 7.71 -3.91 -2.79
N GLN A 116 7.25 -3.23 -3.84
CA GLN A 116 7.97 -2.09 -4.42
C GLN A 116 8.02 -0.91 -3.45
N LEU A 117 6.90 -0.59 -2.78
CA LEU A 117 6.84 0.46 -1.77
C LEU A 117 7.74 0.12 -0.57
N ALA A 118 7.71 -1.12 -0.10
CA ALA A 118 8.58 -1.61 0.96
C ALA A 118 10.07 -1.52 0.56
N GLY A 119 10.43 -2.00 -0.63
CA GLY A 119 11.81 -1.89 -1.15
C GLY A 119 12.29 -0.45 -1.26
N THR A 120 11.43 0.46 -1.74
CA THR A 120 11.71 1.90 -1.79
C THR A 120 11.92 2.47 -0.39
N PHE A 121 11.04 2.14 0.55
CA PHE A 121 11.14 2.57 1.94
C PHE A 121 12.46 2.15 2.59
N PHE A 122 12.87 0.90 2.38
CA PHE A 122 14.11 0.32 2.90
C PHE A 122 15.37 0.63 2.10
N SER A 123 15.29 1.29 0.95
CA SER A 123 16.48 1.79 0.24
C SER A 123 17.31 2.76 1.09
N ARG A 124 16.69 3.36 2.11
CA ARG A 124 17.29 4.26 3.11
C ARG A 124 17.81 3.53 4.35
N ALA A 125 17.55 2.23 4.49
CA ALA A 125 18.07 1.42 5.59
C ALA A 125 19.60 1.23 5.45
N PRO A 126 20.30 0.94 6.55
CA PRO A 126 21.72 0.62 6.51
C PRO A 126 22.02 -0.49 5.49
N PRO A 127 23.06 -0.37 4.64
CA PRO A 127 23.38 -1.40 3.65
C PRO A 127 23.64 -2.80 4.23
N ALA A 128 24.04 -2.89 5.50
CA ALA A 128 24.20 -4.15 6.21
C ALA A 128 22.88 -4.95 6.32
N ASP A 129 21.74 -4.27 6.35
CA ASP A 129 20.42 -4.88 6.54
C ASP A 129 19.77 -5.30 5.21
N TRP A 130 20.31 -4.88 4.06
CA TRP A 130 19.67 -5.12 2.76
C TRP A 130 19.53 -6.59 2.43
N SER A 131 20.50 -7.42 2.81
CA SER A 131 20.48 -8.87 2.53
C SER A 131 19.32 -9.57 3.26
N VAL A 132 19.09 -9.25 4.54
CA VAL A 132 18.01 -9.85 5.33
C VAL A 132 16.64 -9.31 4.91
N LEU A 133 16.54 -8.02 4.63
CA LEU A 133 15.32 -7.40 4.11
C LEU A 133 14.92 -8.00 2.76
N ARG A 134 15.90 -8.20 1.87
CA ARG A 134 15.67 -8.85 0.58
C ARG A 134 15.18 -10.29 0.74
N ALA A 135 15.76 -11.05 1.67
CA ALA A 135 15.31 -12.42 1.93
C ALA A 135 13.83 -12.46 2.33
N VAL A 136 13.39 -11.57 3.22
CA VAL A 136 11.98 -11.44 3.61
C VAL A 136 11.10 -11.09 2.41
N LEU A 137 11.46 -10.08 1.61
CA LEU A 137 10.65 -9.65 0.47
C LEU A 137 10.50 -10.76 -0.59
N LEU A 138 11.52 -11.59 -0.79
CA LEU A 138 11.49 -12.71 -1.73
C LEU A 138 10.60 -13.88 -1.29
N HIS A 139 10.13 -13.92 -0.03
CA HIS A 139 9.09 -14.88 0.37
C HIS A 139 7.74 -14.61 -0.31
N TYR A 140 7.51 -13.37 -0.74
CA TYR A 140 6.22 -12.90 -1.27
C TYR A 140 6.21 -12.81 -2.80
N THR A 141 7.35 -12.99 -3.47
CA THR A 141 7.46 -12.91 -4.92
C THR A 141 8.57 -13.79 -5.46
N ALA A 142 8.31 -14.46 -6.59
CA ALA A 142 9.35 -15.10 -7.40
C ALA A 142 10.04 -14.11 -8.36
N ASP A 143 9.48 -12.90 -8.49
CA ASP A 143 9.97 -11.87 -9.42
C ASP A 143 11.01 -10.97 -8.73
N LEU A 144 12.29 -11.30 -8.94
CA LEU A 144 13.44 -10.56 -8.41
C LEU A 144 13.42 -9.03 -8.73
N PRO A 145 13.06 -8.59 -9.95
CA PRO A 145 12.85 -7.18 -10.29
C PRO A 145 11.87 -6.41 -9.40
N ALA A 146 10.90 -7.08 -8.77
CA ALA A 146 9.92 -6.42 -7.91
C ALA A 146 10.53 -5.94 -6.57
N VAL A 147 11.73 -6.45 -6.22
CA VAL A 147 12.44 -6.08 -4.99
C VAL A 147 13.50 -5.03 -5.31
N LEU A 148 13.20 -3.77 -4.97
CA LEU A 148 14.04 -2.60 -5.25
C LEU A 148 15.26 -2.43 -4.32
N LEU A 149 15.70 -3.51 -3.66
CA LEU A 149 16.89 -3.50 -2.80
C LEU A 149 18.14 -3.98 -3.56
N PRO A 150 19.31 -3.33 -3.38
CA PRO A 150 20.55 -3.78 -3.98
C PRO A 150 20.96 -5.18 -3.50
N ALA A 151 21.84 -5.82 -4.29
CA ALA A 151 22.41 -7.14 -3.97
C ALA A 151 23.48 -7.02 -2.89
#